data_AF-A0A6A6ZSQ8-F1
#
_entry.id   AF-A0A6A6ZSQ8-F1
#
_cell.length_a   1.000
_cell.length_b   1.000
_cell.length_c   1.000
_cell.angle_alpha   90.00
_cell.angle_beta   90.00
_cell.angle_gamma   90.00
#
_symmetry.space_group_name_H-M   'P 1'
#
loop_
_entity.id
_entity.type
_entity.pdbx_description
1 polymer ?
#
loop_
_entity_poly.entity_id
_entity_poly.type
_entity_poly.pdbx_seq_one_letter_code
_entity_poly.pdbx_strand_id
1 'polypeptide(L)'
;MHLLPLFKLLTVGALLTKNALALPQGSLPRSPTLESAENFHKRDGKHITPLADDCKLDFAEEWSAGRSSGAPFCASQIKNGLFVKGFFLFTGSAQPPSWTIPMKTAIIDGITVLYHNGDYTNVGKVTGEKTWVEWDVNKASVVKVNLNPRDLSVDQNLRQIRVVGPGGKQAHGGNDWNDKGKPYSDSEWDARGTTPIHGAIVGIAGKTGAMGVESITFYTLNAKAKKSFLHDVKFSPTLDELNGKGSNEAKGMRDEAVLVGHAIQPGRNGAPEVFHLKRTFSHKKAKSWTHANTQLAHVGIGLEVEYQASVPTSKWTTKGKIDAFWEGSWTKERVESFDKTETSEMWIDVTVQPHQIATVTANFITGELERKWTGKVTVDYENGKTLTYLTSGTLKETTYSEGRFITEYTEWKDGIVALQKGQAALNTKGEVLNGIDTAKLIKTMQETP
;
A
#
# COMPACT_ATOMS: atom_id res chain seq x y z
N MET A 1 -40.82 1.17 48.82
CA MET A 1 -40.37 1.65 47.49
C MET A 1 -38.84 1.61 47.51
N HIS A 2 -38.21 1.04 46.47
CA HIS A 2 -36.80 0.62 46.36
C HIS A 2 -36.48 -0.81 46.84
N LEU A 3 -36.61 -1.74 45.90
CA LEU A 3 -35.90 -3.02 45.84
C LEU A 3 -34.86 -2.89 44.72
N LEU A 4 -33.59 -3.07 45.06
CA LEU A 4 -32.46 -3.28 44.15
C LEU A 4 -32.16 -4.79 44.16
N PRO A 5 -32.06 -5.48 43.01
CA PRO A 5 -31.49 -6.82 42.99
C PRO A 5 -29.98 -6.76 42.72
N LEU A 6 -29.26 -7.55 43.52
CA LEU A 6 -27.86 -7.93 43.35
C LEU A 6 -27.61 -8.53 41.96
N PHE A 7 -26.61 -8.02 41.25
CA PHE A 7 -25.99 -8.74 40.15
C PHE A 7 -24.98 -9.77 40.69
N LYS A 8 -25.26 -11.05 40.44
CA LYS A 8 -24.30 -12.15 40.58
C LYS A 8 -23.26 -12.06 39.46
N LEU A 9 -22.00 -11.88 39.85
CA LEU A 9 -20.84 -12.17 39.00
C LEU A 9 -20.78 -13.69 38.79
N LEU A 10 -20.89 -14.14 37.54
CA LEU A 10 -20.60 -15.51 37.14
C LEU A 10 -19.13 -15.60 36.73
N THR A 11 -18.36 -16.25 37.58
CA THR A 11 -17.00 -16.75 37.32
C THR A 11 -17.08 -17.81 36.23
N VAL A 12 -16.46 -17.57 35.07
CA VAL A 12 -16.08 -18.63 34.13
C VAL A 12 -14.57 -18.75 34.18
N GLY A 13 -14.12 -19.79 34.88
CA GLY A 13 -12.74 -20.24 34.88
C GLY A 13 -12.44 -21.10 33.65
N ALA A 14 -11.31 -20.79 33.03
CA ALA A 14 -10.36 -21.66 32.37
C ALA A 14 -10.84 -22.64 31.27
N LEU A 15 -10.36 -22.40 30.05
CA LEU A 15 -9.60 -23.41 29.31
C LEU A 15 -8.62 -22.72 28.33
N LEU A 16 -7.42 -22.38 28.82
CA LEU A 16 -6.29 -22.00 27.97
C LEU A 16 -5.63 -23.29 27.47
N THR A 17 -6.05 -23.77 26.29
CA THR A 17 -5.29 -24.78 25.57
C THR A 17 -4.12 -24.10 24.87
N LYS A 18 -2.93 -24.39 25.39
CA LYS A 18 -1.64 -24.12 24.75
C LYS A 18 -1.58 -24.88 23.42
N ASN A 19 -1.76 -24.17 22.32
CA ASN A 19 -1.20 -24.55 21.02
C ASN A 19 -0.45 -23.34 20.47
N ALA A 20 0.72 -23.10 21.06
CA ALA A 20 1.76 -22.29 20.43
C ALA A 20 2.32 -23.10 19.27
N LEU A 21 1.67 -23.00 18.11
CA LEU A 21 2.29 -23.37 16.84
C LEU A 21 3.45 -22.41 16.62
N ALA A 22 4.66 -22.96 16.75
CA ALA A 22 5.89 -22.31 16.35
C ALA A 22 5.74 -21.84 14.88
N LEU A 23 5.68 -20.53 14.69
CA LEU A 23 5.89 -19.94 13.37
C LEU A 23 7.32 -20.29 12.96
N PRO A 24 7.54 -20.96 11.81
CA PRO A 24 8.89 -21.06 11.28
C PRO A 24 9.38 -19.63 11.03
N GLN A 25 10.57 -19.33 11.53
CA GLN A 25 11.35 -18.15 11.13
C GLN A 25 11.68 -18.28 9.63
N GLY A 26 10.69 -17.98 8.79
CA GLY A 26 10.87 -17.73 7.38
C GLY A 26 11.55 -16.37 7.26
N SER A 27 12.69 -16.36 6.57
CA SER A 27 13.33 -15.15 6.09
C SER A 27 12.31 -14.19 5.49
N LEU A 28 12.41 -12.92 5.85
CA LEU A 28 11.68 -11.84 5.19
C LEU A 28 11.75 -12.06 3.67
N PRO A 29 10.63 -12.05 2.94
CA PRO A 29 10.69 -12.15 1.50
C PRO A 29 11.53 -10.98 1.01
N ARG A 30 12.69 -11.27 0.40
CA ARG A 30 13.44 -10.28 -0.35
C ARG A 30 12.45 -9.63 -1.30
N SER A 31 12.34 -8.30 -1.23
CA SER A 31 11.62 -7.52 -2.24
C SER A 31 11.99 -8.07 -3.62
N PRO A 32 11.03 -8.21 -4.54
CA PRO A 32 11.37 -8.57 -5.91
C PRO A 32 12.42 -7.57 -6.36
N THR A 33 13.63 -8.07 -6.60
CA THR A 33 14.70 -7.32 -7.22
C THR A 33 14.11 -6.82 -8.52
N LEU A 34 13.83 -5.51 -8.58
CA LEU A 34 13.80 -4.79 -9.83
C LEU A 34 15.02 -5.31 -10.59
N GLU A 35 14.79 -5.96 -11.72
CA GLU A 35 15.86 -6.21 -12.68
C GLU A 35 16.46 -4.84 -13.01
N SER A 36 17.50 -4.54 -12.24
CA SER A 36 18.62 -3.68 -12.54
C SER A 36 18.32 -2.19 -12.82
N ALA A 37 18.14 -1.42 -11.74
CA ALA A 37 18.81 -0.12 -11.65
C ALA A 37 20.33 -0.26 -11.88
N GLU A 38 20.89 -1.47 -11.70
CA GLU A 38 22.24 -1.86 -12.12
C GLU A 38 22.49 -1.79 -13.64
N ASN A 39 21.46 -1.79 -14.50
CA ASN A 39 21.66 -1.69 -15.96
C ASN A 39 21.64 -0.25 -16.47
N PHE A 40 21.31 0.74 -15.63
CA PHE A 40 21.54 2.14 -16.00
C PHE A 40 23.02 2.56 -15.87
N HIS A 41 23.82 1.78 -15.12
CA HIS A 41 25.26 2.00 -14.96
C HIS A 41 26.15 1.10 -15.84
N LYS A 42 25.55 0.26 -16.70
CA LYS A 42 26.25 -0.57 -17.69
C LYS A 42 25.86 -0.19 -19.13
N ARG A 43 26.02 1.09 -19.49
CA ARG A 43 26.33 1.44 -20.88
C ARG A 43 27.82 1.78 -20.93
N ASP A 44 28.58 0.87 -21.53
CA ASP A 44 29.91 1.09 -22.11
C ASP A 44 31.13 1.23 -21.18
N GLY A 45 31.21 0.52 -20.05
CA GLY A 45 32.48 0.28 -19.35
C GLY A 45 33.30 1.51 -18.94
N LYS A 46 32.73 2.71 -19.05
CA LYS A 46 33.27 3.99 -18.61
C LYS A 46 32.53 4.35 -17.35
N HIS A 47 33.26 4.58 -16.26
CA HIS A 47 32.72 5.26 -15.09
C HIS A 47 32.19 6.62 -15.53
N ILE A 48 30.88 6.72 -15.78
CA ILE A 48 30.20 8.01 -15.92
C ILE A 48 30.15 8.57 -14.51
N THR A 49 31.02 9.53 -14.21
CA THR A 49 30.87 10.38 -13.03
C THR A 49 29.48 11.02 -13.14
N PRO A 50 28.55 10.79 -12.20
CA PRO A 50 27.26 11.46 -12.22
C PRO A 50 27.51 12.96 -12.31
N LEU A 51 27.05 13.60 -13.38
CA LEU A 51 27.19 15.04 -13.51
C LEU A 51 26.29 15.67 -12.46
N ALA A 52 26.73 16.76 -11.84
CA ALA A 52 25.92 17.48 -10.83
C ALA A 52 24.52 17.87 -11.33
N ASP A 53 24.34 17.95 -12.66
CA ASP A 53 23.07 18.21 -13.33
C ASP A 53 22.04 17.08 -13.18
N ASP A 54 22.45 15.83 -12.88
CA ASP A 54 21.51 14.73 -12.66
C ASP A 54 20.65 14.88 -11.40
N CYS A 55 21.14 15.68 -10.45
CA CYS A 55 20.48 16.04 -9.20
C CYS A 55 19.73 17.37 -9.27
N LYS A 56 19.91 18.18 -10.31
CA LYS A 56 19.16 19.43 -10.44
C LYS A 56 17.70 19.12 -10.69
N LEU A 57 16.87 19.53 -9.75
CA LEU A 57 15.43 19.44 -9.84
C LEU A 57 14.92 20.86 -10.04
N ASP A 58 14.41 21.13 -11.23
CA ASP A 58 13.89 22.44 -11.65
C ASP A 58 12.65 22.91 -10.88
N PHE A 59 12.18 22.08 -9.94
CA PHE A 59 11.06 22.32 -9.03
C PHE A 59 11.44 22.24 -7.55
N ALA A 60 12.72 22.04 -7.24
CA ALA A 60 13.23 22.09 -5.87
C ALA A 60 13.86 23.44 -5.57
N GLU A 61 13.81 23.83 -4.30
CA GLU A 61 14.62 24.93 -3.79
C GLU A 61 16.02 24.39 -3.42
N GLU A 62 17.05 25.17 -3.75
CA GLU A 62 18.46 24.79 -3.60
C GLU A 62 19.11 25.55 -2.44
N TRP A 63 19.73 24.80 -1.53
CA TRP A 63 20.39 25.35 -0.35
C TRP A 63 21.85 24.89 -0.34
N SER A 64 22.77 25.74 -0.82
CA SER A 64 24.16 25.38 -1.09
C SER A 64 25.16 26.06 -0.15
N ALA A 65 26.23 25.37 0.20
CA ALA A 65 27.43 25.97 0.79
C ALA A 65 28.69 25.14 0.57
N GLY A 66 29.83 25.77 0.82
CA GLY A 66 31.16 25.17 0.72
C GLY A 66 31.91 25.62 -0.54
N ARG A 67 32.99 24.91 -0.86
CA ARG A 67 33.89 25.26 -1.98
C ARG A 67 33.37 24.84 -3.35
N SER A 68 33.84 25.56 -4.36
CA SER A 68 33.67 25.22 -5.77
C SER A 68 34.67 24.15 -6.27
N SER A 69 35.68 23.78 -5.50
CA SER A 69 36.63 22.70 -5.82
C SER A 69 36.05 21.32 -5.49
N GLY A 70 36.70 20.26 -6.01
CA GLY A 70 36.36 18.87 -5.72
C GLY A 70 35.63 18.13 -6.84
N ALA A 71 35.57 16.81 -6.71
CA ALA A 71 34.82 15.92 -7.58
C ALA A 71 33.31 16.02 -7.27
N PRO A 72 32.44 16.20 -8.27
CA PRO A 72 31.00 16.33 -8.04
C PRO A 72 30.39 15.02 -7.53
N PHE A 73 29.36 15.12 -6.70
CA PHE A 73 28.50 14.01 -6.32
C PHE A 73 27.02 14.39 -6.39
N CYS A 74 26.18 13.37 -6.54
CA CYS A 74 24.73 13.45 -6.50
C CYS A 74 24.18 12.26 -5.70
N ALA A 75 23.42 12.53 -4.64
CA ALA A 75 22.72 11.54 -3.83
C ALA A 75 21.24 11.92 -3.75
N SER A 76 20.50 11.54 -4.79
CA SER A 76 19.05 11.65 -4.87
C SER A 76 18.48 10.37 -5.47
N GLN A 77 17.34 9.94 -4.95
CA GLN A 77 16.57 8.81 -5.47
C GLN A 77 15.12 9.21 -5.78
N ILE A 78 14.86 10.51 -5.96
CA ILE A 78 13.50 11.02 -6.18
C ILE A 78 12.90 10.53 -7.50
N LYS A 79 13.73 10.28 -8.52
CA LYS A 79 13.32 9.64 -9.79
C LYS A 79 12.78 8.21 -9.60
N ASN A 80 13.11 7.59 -8.47
CA ASN A 80 12.61 6.28 -8.02
C ASN A 80 11.50 6.41 -6.96
N GLY A 81 10.99 7.63 -6.72
CA GLY A 81 9.96 7.91 -5.73
C GLY A 81 10.47 7.97 -4.29
N LEU A 82 11.80 7.89 -4.08
CA LEU A 82 12.39 7.78 -2.77
C LEU A 82 12.75 9.13 -2.16
N PHE A 83 12.04 9.48 -1.10
CA PHE A 83 12.33 10.63 -0.23
C PHE A 83 13.44 10.32 0.78
N VAL A 84 14.23 11.35 1.11
CA VAL A 84 15.23 11.28 2.17
C VAL A 84 14.52 11.24 3.52
N LYS A 85 14.84 10.22 4.33
CA LYS A 85 14.35 10.01 5.69
C LYS A 85 15.33 10.53 6.74
N GLY A 86 16.60 10.64 6.40
CA GLY A 86 17.62 11.01 7.36
C GLY A 86 19.03 11.06 6.79
N PHE A 87 19.95 11.41 7.67
CA PHE A 87 21.38 11.44 7.37
C PHE A 87 22.19 10.83 8.50
N PHE A 88 23.29 10.19 8.13
CA PHE A 88 24.44 10.01 9.00
C PHE A 88 25.55 10.97 8.55
N LEU A 89 26.06 11.76 9.48
CA LEU A 89 27.18 12.66 9.26
C LEU A 89 28.41 12.07 9.93
N PHE A 90 29.51 11.98 9.19
CA PHE A 90 30.78 11.50 9.68
C PHE A 90 31.75 12.67 9.77
N THR A 91 32.26 12.94 10.97
CA THR A 91 33.24 14.00 11.20
C THR A 91 34.63 13.42 11.38
N GLY A 92 35.59 14.00 10.66
CA GLY A 92 37.00 13.70 10.78
C GLY A 92 37.80 14.90 11.28
N SER A 93 39.08 14.66 11.54
CA SER A 93 40.04 15.74 11.79
C SER A 93 40.92 15.94 10.56
N ALA A 94 40.84 17.10 9.93
CA ALA A 94 41.85 17.51 8.95
C ALA A 94 43.07 18.06 9.70
N GLN A 95 44.27 17.55 9.37
CA GLN A 95 45.48 18.30 9.67
C GLN A 95 45.56 19.45 8.65
N PRO A 96 45.57 20.71 9.10
CA PRO A 96 45.80 21.81 8.19
C PRO A 96 47.21 21.70 7.58
N PRO A 97 47.47 22.34 6.43
CA PRO A 97 48.82 22.43 5.87
C PRO A 97 49.83 22.86 6.94
N SER A 98 51.06 22.34 6.85
CA SER A 98 52.12 22.45 7.86
C SER A 98 52.53 23.88 8.27
N TRP A 99 52.04 24.90 7.57
CA TRP A 99 52.28 26.32 7.83
C TRP A 99 51.18 27.03 8.64
N THR A 100 50.13 26.31 9.05
CA THR A 100 49.01 26.84 9.86
C THR A 100 49.03 26.27 11.28
N ILE A 101 48.73 27.11 12.27
CA ILE A 101 48.65 26.74 13.71
C ILE A 101 47.84 25.43 13.85
N PRO A 102 48.31 24.43 14.62
CA PRO A 102 47.73 23.09 14.68
C PRO A 102 46.42 23.09 15.47
N MET A 103 45.37 23.67 14.91
CA MET A 103 44.01 23.46 15.38
C MET A 103 43.42 22.34 14.54
N LYS A 104 43.19 21.17 15.16
CA LYS A 104 42.38 20.11 14.56
C LYS A 104 41.01 20.70 14.25
N THR A 105 40.75 20.92 12.96
CA THR A 105 39.44 21.36 12.50
C THR A 105 38.60 20.12 12.26
N ALA A 106 37.42 20.06 12.87
CA ALA A 106 36.40 19.10 12.49
C ALA A 106 35.92 19.42 11.07
N ILE A 107 35.99 18.43 10.19
CA ILE A 107 35.49 18.49 8.81
C ILE A 107 34.42 17.41 8.64
N ILE A 108 33.49 17.62 7.70
CA ILE A 108 32.57 16.57 7.28
C ILE A 108 33.33 15.62 6.34
N ASP A 109 33.76 14.48 6.86
CA ASP A 109 34.51 13.46 6.10
C ASP A 109 33.60 12.72 5.12
N GLY A 110 32.35 12.47 5.54
CA GLY A 110 31.37 11.78 4.72
C GLY A 110 29.94 11.91 5.22
N ILE A 111 29.01 11.52 4.35
CA ILE A 111 27.56 11.60 4.57
C ILE A 111 26.95 10.29 4.06
N THR A 112 26.12 9.65 4.87
CA THR A 112 25.18 8.64 4.39
C THR A 112 23.79 9.25 4.32
N VAL A 113 23.20 9.25 3.14
CA VAL A 113 21.80 9.64 2.92
C VAL A 113 20.93 8.40 3.09
N LEU A 114 19.92 8.47 3.97
CA LEU A 114 18.95 7.40 4.19
C LEU A 114 17.66 7.70 3.47
N TYR A 115 17.11 6.73 2.74
CA TYR A 115 15.81 6.83 2.09
C TYR A 115 14.73 6.10 2.90
N HIS A 116 13.47 6.47 2.68
CA HIS A 116 12.36 5.95 3.49
C HIS A 116 12.09 4.45 3.31
N ASN A 117 12.59 3.83 2.23
CA ASN A 117 12.52 2.38 2.02
C ASN A 117 13.66 1.61 2.72
N GLY A 118 14.58 2.30 3.40
CA GLY A 118 15.72 1.71 4.08
C GLY A 118 17.01 1.68 3.24
N ASP A 119 16.94 2.00 1.95
CA ASP A 119 18.14 2.14 1.11
C ASP A 119 18.97 3.35 1.56
N TYR A 120 20.23 3.39 1.13
CA TYR A 120 21.13 4.48 1.44
C TYR A 120 22.14 4.79 0.34
N THR A 121 22.70 5.99 0.38
CA THR A 121 23.83 6.40 -0.48
C THR A 121 24.94 6.97 0.38
N ASN A 122 26.17 6.48 0.21
CA ASN A 122 27.35 7.00 0.88
C ASN A 122 28.09 8.01 0.00
N VAL A 123 28.51 9.12 0.59
CA VAL A 123 29.32 10.17 -0.04
C VAL A 123 30.52 10.44 0.86
N GLY A 124 31.71 10.53 0.27
CA GLY A 124 32.95 10.76 1.03
C GLY A 124 33.37 9.55 1.88
N LYS A 125 34.09 9.81 2.98
CA LYS A 125 34.62 8.79 3.87
C LYS A 125 33.64 8.53 5.02
N VAL A 126 33.10 7.32 5.09
CA VAL A 126 32.18 6.87 6.15
C VAL A 126 32.94 6.29 7.35
N THR A 127 33.88 7.06 7.88
CA THR A 127 34.75 6.70 9.00
C THR A 127 34.80 7.84 10.01
N GLY A 128 34.94 7.56 11.31
CA GLY A 128 35.05 8.57 12.36
C GLY A 128 33.84 8.65 13.28
N GLU A 129 33.69 9.78 13.97
CA GLU A 129 32.55 10.04 14.84
C GLU A 129 31.29 10.23 14.01
N LYS A 130 30.20 9.58 14.44
CA LYS A 130 28.93 9.52 13.71
C LYS A 130 27.85 10.25 14.48
N THR A 131 27.26 11.26 13.85
CA THR A 131 25.99 11.84 14.29
C THR A 131 24.88 11.47 13.32
N TRP A 132 23.63 11.42 13.81
CA TRP A 132 22.51 10.97 13.00
C TRP A 132 21.23 11.75 13.26
N VAL A 133 20.43 11.89 12.21
CA VAL A 133 19.02 12.28 12.33
C VAL A 133 18.20 11.41 11.41
N GLU A 134 17.06 10.99 11.91
CA GLU A 134 15.97 10.46 11.09
C GLU A 134 14.69 11.21 11.44
N TRP A 135 13.85 11.41 10.43
CA TRP A 135 12.51 11.93 10.60
C TRP A 135 11.49 10.99 9.98
N ASP A 136 10.25 11.13 10.44
CA ASP A 136 9.11 10.53 9.77
C ASP A 136 8.84 11.37 8.51
N VAL A 137 9.08 10.81 7.33
CA VAL A 137 8.83 11.53 6.07
C VAL A 137 7.37 11.95 5.97
N ASN A 138 6.41 11.23 6.58
CA ASN A 138 4.98 11.62 6.58
C ASN A 138 4.67 12.90 7.36
N LYS A 139 5.61 13.36 8.20
CA LYS A 139 5.43 14.52 9.08
C LYS A 139 6.39 15.64 8.74
N ALA A 140 7.23 15.49 7.70
CA ALA A 140 8.44 16.30 7.55
C ALA A 140 8.43 17.35 6.46
N SER A 141 8.39 18.60 6.93
CA SER A 141 9.11 19.72 6.35
C SER A 141 10.43 19.88 7.11
N VAL A 142 11.54 19.96 6.39
CA VAL A 142 12.82 20.39 6.94
C VAL A 142 12.75 21.87 7.23
N VAL A 143 13.11 22.21 8.47
CA VAL A 143 12.84 23.52 9.06
C VAL A 143 14.05 24.43 8.89
N LYS A 144 15.28 23.89 8.90
CA LYS A 144 16.51 24.69 8.77
C LYS A 144 17.69 23.84 8.33
N VAL A 145 18.48 24.35 7.38
CA VAL A 145 19.84 23.87 7.09
C VAL A 145 20.81 25.02 7.38
N ASN A 146 21.62 24.92 8.43
CA ASN A 146 22.71 25.86 8.66
C ASN A 146 23.99 25.30 8.03
N LEU A 147 24.59 26.10 7.15
CA LEU A 147 25.87 25.79 6.53
C LEU A 147 26.82 26.96 6.83
N ASN A 148 27.91 26.68 7.55
CA ASN A 148 28.84 27.72 8.00
C ASN A 148 30.21 27.58 7.30
N PRO A 149 30.43 28.27 6.16
CA PRO A 149 31.75 28.43 5.59
C PRO A 149 32.50 29.52 6.38
N ARG A 150 33.70 29.21 6.88
CA ARG A 150 34.49 30.19 7.66
C ARG A 150 34.95 31.34 6.76
N ASP A 151 34.81 32.56 7.27
CA ASP A 151 35.25 33.83 6.66
C ASP A 151 36.77 34.06 6.81
N LEU A 152 37.56 33.08 6.36
CA LEU A 152 38.98 33.28 6.09
C LEU A 152 39.17 33.03 4.61
N SER A 153 39.73 34.01 3.91
CA SER A 153 40.03 34.08 2.47
C SER A 153 40.82 32.89 1.88
N VAL A 154 41.03 31.81 2.63
CA VAL A 154 41.90 30.68 2.30
C VAL A 154 41.22 29.32 2.43
N ASP A 155 40.11 29.13 3.19
CA ASP A 155 39.48 27.79 3.34
C ASP A 155 37.96 27.81 3.59
N GLN A 156 37.17 27.69 2.52
CA GLN A 156 35.70 27.61 2.55
C GLN A 156 35.16 26.17 2.69
N ASN A 157 35.89 25.26 3.35
CA ASN A 157 35.40 23.88 3.51
C ASN A 157 34.09 23.84 4.31
N LEU A 158 33.22 22.88 3.99
CA LEU A 158 32.02 22.61 4.78
C LEU A 158 32.41 22.03 6.15
N ARG A 159 32.19 22.80 7.21
CA ARG A 159 32.57 22.41 8.59
C ARG A 159 31.40 21.91 9.41
N GLN A 160 30.21 22.41 9.11
CA GLN A 160 29.02 22.16 9.92
C GLN A 160 27.81 21.94 9.03
N ILE A 161 27.02 20.93 9.39
CA ILE A 161 25.68 20.71 8.86
C ILE A 161 24.77 20.56 10.06
N ARG A 162 23.79 21.46 10.17
CA ARG A 162 22.66 21.31 11.10
C ARG A 162 21.38 21.17 10.32
N VAL A 163 20.67 20.04 10.48
CA VAL A 163 19.36 19.80 9.88
C VAL A 163 18.33 19.74 11.00
N VAL A 164 17.37 20.65 10.99
CA VAL A 164 16.25 20.65 11.94
C VAL A 164 15.01 20.05 11.27
N GLY A 165 14.54 18.92 11.80
CA GLY A 165 13.33 18.25 11.38
C GLY A 165 12.10 18.68 12.20
N PRO A 166 10.94 18.06 11.94
CA PRO A 166 9.68 18.31 12.65
C PRO A 166 9.78 18.06 14.15
N GLY A 167 9.06 18.87 14.92
CA GLY A 167 9.08 18.77 16.39
C GLY A 167 10.43 19.18 16.99
N GLY A 168 11.28 19.90 16.23
CA GLY A 168 12.54 20.44 16.72
C GLY A 168 13.68 19.42 16.84
N LYS A 169 13.53 18.19 16.33
CA LYS A 169 14.61 17.19 16.27
C LYS A 169 15.74 17.68 15.37
N GLN A 170 16.99 17.46 15.74
CA GLN A 170 18.14 18.01 15.01
C GLN A 170 19.19 16.93 14.74
N ALA A 171 19.75 16.90 13.53
CA ALA A 171 21.12 16.43 13.33
C ALA A 171 22.04 17.62 13.43
N HIS A 172 23.18 17.38 14.06
CA HIS A 172 24.31 18.27 13.99
C HIS A 172 25.57 17.44 13.74
N GLY A 173 26.33 17.78 12.70
CA GLY A 173 27.71 17.32 12.52
C GLY A 173 28.63 18.53 12.36
N GLY A 174 29.71 18.57 13.14
CA GLY A 174 30.65 19.70 13.22
C GLY A 174 30.95 20.10 14.67
N ASN A 175 31.96 20.95 14.89
CA ASN A 175 32.25 21.49 16.22
C ASN A 175 31.29 22.65 16.55
N ASP A 176 30.57 22.56 17.67
CA ASP A 176 29.62 23.57 18.19
C ASP A 176 30.25 24.95 18.50
N TRP A 177 31.57 25.07 18.47
CA TRP A 177 32.28 26.18 19.10
C TRP A 177 33.10 26.95 18.06
N ASN A 178 32.92 28.26 18.02
CA ASN A 178 33.89 29.14 17.38
C ASN A 178 35.24 29.06 18.14
N ASP A 179 36.31 29.58 17.55
CA ASP A 179 37.66 29.58 18.15
C ASP A 179 37.74 30.26 19.54
N LYS A 180 36.65 30.90 20.00
CA LYS A 180 36.53 31.56 21.31
C LYS A 180 35.68 30.78 22.31
N GLY A 181 35.32 29.56 21.96
CA GLY A 181 34.48 28.73 22.79
C GLY A 181 33.10 29.32 23.06
N LYS A 182 32.48 29.91 22.04
CA LYS A 182 31.05 30.25 22.07
C LYS A 182 30.35 29.47 20.98
N PRO A 183 29.09 29.05 21.20
CA PRO A 183 28.24 28.64 20.09
C PRO A 183 28.28 29.73 19.03
N TYR A 184 28.38 29.33 17.76
CA TYR A 184 28.13 30.27 16.67
C TYR A 184 26.75 30.88 16.94
N SER A 185 26.71 32.19 17.18
CA SER A 185 25.46 32.91 17.44
C SER A 185 24.52 32.71 16.25
N ASP A 186 23.22 32.76 16.48
CA ASP A 186 22.13 32.59 15.50
C ASP A 186 22.21 33.51 14.25
N SER A 187 23.26 34.32 14.14
CA SER A 187 23.71 35.07 12.96
C SER A 187 24.44 34.22 11.91
N GLU A 188 24.43 32.88 12.02
CA GLU A 188 24.83 31.99 10.93
C GLU A 188 24.02 32.32 9.67
N TRP A 189 24.55 31.97 8.48
CA TRP A 189 23.80 32.01 7.23
C TRP A 189 22.52 31.17 7.39
N ASP A 190 21.48 31.81 7.92
CA ASP A 190 20.10 31.47 7.67
C ASP A 190 20.01 31.63 6.16
N ALA A 191 20.07 30.52 5.43
CA ALA A 191 19.62 30.50 4.06
C ALA A 191 18.12 30.86 4.11
N ARG A 192 17.89 32.19 4.20
CA ARG A 192 16.67 32.97 4.23
C ARG A 192 15.44 32.21 4.74
N GLY A 193 15.11 32.39 6.03
CA GLY A 193 13.83 32.95 6.53
C GLY A 193 12.46 32.43 6.05
N THR A 194 12.40 31.46 5.13
CA THR A 194 11.16 30.88 4.64
C THR A 194 11.23 29.39 4.90
N THR A 195 10.49 28.94 5.91
CA THR A 195 10.20 27.52 6.08
C THR A 195 9.65 27.01 4.75
N PRO A 196 10.30 26.04 4.08
CA PRO A 196 9.84 25.56 2.79
C PRO A 196 8.42 25.01 2.95
N ILE A 197 7.51 25.42 2.06
CA ILE A 197 6.06 25.17 2.15
C ILE A 197 5.75 23.66 2.26
N HIS A 198 6.56 22.82 1.60
CA HIS A 198 6.49 21.36 1.68
C HIS A 198 7.67 20.79 2.48
N GLY A 199 8.89 21.28 2.20
CA GLY A 199 10.09 21.04 3.01
C GLY A 199 10.65 19.61 2.97
N ALA A 200 10.14 18.76 2.08
CA ALA A 200 10.68 17.43 1.90
C ALA A 200 12.07 17.49 1.25
N ILE A 201 13.09 16.91 1.88
CA ILE A 201 14.37 16.72 1.20
C ILE A 201 14.24 15.56 0.20
N VAL A 202 14.54 15.86 -1.05
CA VAL A 202 14.48 14.91 -2.18
C VAL A 202 15.87 14.46 -2.64
N GLY A 203 16.92 15.10 -2.14
CA GLY A 203 18.29 14.68 -2.33
C GLY A 203 19.31 15.73 -1.90
N ILE A 204 20.57 15.36 -2.04
CA ILE A 204 21.72 16.27 -1.89
C ILE A 204 22.64 16.13 -3.10
N ALA A 205 23.33 17.21 -3.46
CA ALA A 205 24.48 17.18 -4.37
C ALA A 205 25.62 17.99 -3.76
N GLY A 206 26.78 17.97 -4.38
CA GLY A 206 27.91 18.77 -3.89
C GLY A 206 29.22 18.33 -4.49
N LYS A 207 30.31 18.57 -3.76
CA LYS A 207 31.66 18.17 -4.16
C LYS A 207 32.41 17.53 -3.01
N THR A 208 33.19 16.50 -3.31
CA THR A 208 34.14 15.85 -2.40
C THR A 208 35.57 16.07 -2.88
N GLY A 209 36.52 16.10 -1.94
CA GLY A 209 37.93 16.25 -2.28
C GLY A 209 38.86 15.72 -1.21
N ALA A 210 40.09 16.24 -1.18
CA ALA A 210 41.14 15.71 -0.30
C ALA A 210 40.77 15.85 1.20
N MET A 211 39.93 16.83 1.53
CA MET A 211 39.48 17.15 2.89
C MET A 211 38.02 16.73 3.15
N GLY A 212 37.53 15.67 2.50
CA GLY A 212 36.17 15.16 2.72
C GLY A 212 35.13 15.84 1.83
N VAL A 213 33.97 16.18 2.40
CA VAL A 213 32.90 16.90 1.70
C VAL A 213 33.24 18.39 1.67
N GLU A 214 33.53 18.91 0.47
CA GLU A 214 33.96 20.30 0.28
C GLU A 214 32.78 21.26 0.11
N SER A 215 31.70 20.80 -0.52
CA SER A 215 30.43 21.52 -0.62
C SER A 215 29.23 20.58 -0.64
N ILE A 216 28.08 21.12 -0.24
CA ILE A 216 26.78 20.44 -0.28
C ILE A 216 25.70 21.40 -0.74
N THR A 217 24.71 20.86 -1.44
CA THR A 217 23.46 21.48 -1.84
C THR A 217 22.33 20.55 -1.43
N PHE A 218 21.38 21.04 -0.65
CA PHE A 218 20.14 20.33 -0.35
C PHE A 218 19.08 20.73 -1.37
N TYR A 219 18.34 19.74 -1.86
CA TYR A 219 17.17 19.96 -2.71
C TYR A 219 15.91 19.68 -1.90
N THR A 220 15.05 20.69 -1.76
CA THR A 220 13.78 20.57 -1.04
C THR A 220 12.60 20.84 -1.95
N LEU A 221 11.49 20.10 -1.78
CA LEU A 221 10.23 20.44 -2.44
C LEU A 221 9.72 21.78 -1.90
N ASN A 222 9.42 22.71 -2.80
CA ASN A 222 9.01 24.08 -2.45
C ASN A 222 7.54 24.39 -2.77
N ALA A 223 6.81 23.46 -3.39
CA ALA A 223 5.42 23.61 -3.76
C ALA A 223 4.57 22.48 -3.17
N LYS A 224 3.32 22.77 -2.85
CA LYS A 224 2.34 21.74 -2.48
C LYS A 224 1.97 20.93 -3.70
N ALA A 225 1.73 19.64 -3.51
CA ALA A 225 1.09 18.85 -4.54
C ALA A 225 -0.31 19.41 -4.79
N LYS A 226 -0.72 19.42 -6.07
CA LYS A 226 -2.06 19.78 -6.53
C LYS A 226 -2.88 18.53 -6.85
N LYS A 227 -2.26 17.50 -7.43
CA LYS A 227 -2.85 16.18 -7.69
C LYS A 227 -1.76 15.13 -7.84
N SER A 228 -2.12 13.88 -7.61
CA SER A 228 -1.27 12.71 -7.82
C SER A 228 -2.05 11.64 -8.58
N PHE A 229 -1.41 11.02 -9.57
CA PHE A 229 -2.03 10.01 -10.42
C PHE A 229 -1.10 8.82 -10.66
N LEU A 230 -1.60 7.61 -10.47
CA LEU A 230 -0.95 6.35 -10.82
C LEU A 230 -1.49 5.87 -12.16
N HIS A 231 -0.59 5.73 -13.13
CA HIS A 231 -0.91 5.35 -14.50
C HIS A 231 0.08 4.32 -15.04
N ASP A 232 -0.19 3.87 -16.27
CA ASP A 232 0.56 2.80 -16.93
C ASP A 232 0.62 1.53 -16.07
N VAL A 233 -0.45 1.24 -15.33
CA VAL A 233 -0.50 0.12 -14.39
C VAL A 233 -0.48 -1.20 -15.16
N LYS A 234 0.51 -2.03 -14.88
CA LYS A 234 0.66 -3.38 -15.43
C LYS A 234 0.60 -4.40 -14.31
N PHE A 235 -0.28 -5.38 -14.44
CA PHE A 235 -0.43 -6.47 -13.47
C PHE A 235 0.35 -7.72 -13.88
N SER A 236 0.82 -8.44 -12.87
CA SER A 236 1.38 -9.79 -13.00
C SER A 236 0.84 -10.67 -11.87
N PRO A 237 0.15 -11.78 -12.19
CA PRO A 237 -0.27 -12.19 -13.53
C PRO A 237 -1.32 -11.24 -14.15
N THR A 238 -1.39 -11.21 -15.49
CA THR A 238 -2.47 -10.57 -16.26
C THR A 238 -3.78 -11.35 -16.11
N LEU A 239 -4.90 -10.76 -16.55
CA LEU A 239 -6.20 -11.47 -16.53
C LEU A 239 -6.20 -12.70 -17.44
N ASP A 240 -5.54 -12.62 -18.60
CA ASP A 240 -5.44 -13.76 -19.53
C ASP A 240 -4.60 -14.90 -18.94
N GLU A 241 -3.49 -14.58 -18.27
CA GLU A 241 -2.67 -15.56 -17.55
C GLU A 241 -3.42 -16.22 -16.39
N LEU A 242 -4.29 -15.47 -15.71
CA LEU A 242 -5.19 -16.02 -14.69
C LEU A 242 -6.24 -16.91 -15.35
N ASN A 243 -6.92 -16.45 -16.40
CA ASN A 243 -7.98 -17.19 -17.08
C ASN A 243 -7.47 -18.47 -17.78
N GLY A 244 -6.19 -18.51 -18.16
CA GLY A 244 -5.53 -19.71 -18.69
C GLY A 244 -5.25 -20.81 -17.67
N LYS A 245 -5.54 -20.60 -16.37
CA LYS A 245 -5.40 -21.64 -15.34
C LYS A 245 -6.50 -22.69 -15.47
N GLY A 246 -6.16 -23.97 -15.20
CA GLY A 246 -7.02 -25.11 -15.48
C GLY A 246 -8.23 -25.33 -14.55
N SER A 247 -8.30 -24.64 -13.39
CA SER A 247 -9.43 -24.74 -12.46
C SER A 247 -9.82 -23.39 -11.89
N ASN A 248 -11.06 -23.23 -11.42
CA ASN A 248 -11.54 -21.96 -10.83
C ASN A 248 -10.73 -21.60 -9.57
N GLU A 249 -10.35 -22.58 -8.75
CA GLU A 249 -9.55 -22.36 -7.55
C GLU A 249 -8.17 -21.82 -7.92
N ALA A 250 -7.55 -22.33 -8.99
CA ALA A 250 -6.27 -21.84 -9.50
C ALA A 250 -6.38 -20.42 -10.11
N LYS A 251 -7.58 -20.00 -10.52
CA LYS A 251 -7.92 -18.63 -10.93
C LYS A 251 -8.18 -17.71 -9.73
N GLY A 252 -8.22 -18.23 -8.49
CA GLY A 252 -8.62 -17.48 -7.30
C GLY A 252 -10.14 -17.31 -7.17
N MET A 253 -10.92 -18.24 -7.70
CA MET A 253 -12.39 -18.16 -7.73
C MET A 253 -13.01 -19.34 -7.00
N ARG A 254 -14.12 -19.09 -6.32
CA ARG A 254 -14.94 -20.10 -5.65
C ARG A 254 -16.41 -19.88 -5.99
N ASP A 255 -17.11 -20.98 -6.25
CA ASP A 255 -18.55 -20.99 -6.39
C ASP A 255 -19.21 -21.01 -5.00
N GLU A 256 -20.16 -20.12 -4.79
CA GLU A 256 -20.93 -20.00 -3.57
C GLU A 256 -22.42 -20.08 -3.90
N ALA A 257 -23.07 -21.11 -3.37
CA ALA A 257 -24.50 -21.36 -3.53
C ALA A 257 -25.25 -20.98 -2.25
N VAL A 258 -26.25 -20.11 -2.39
CA VAL A 258 -27.13 -19.67 -1.29
C VAL A 258 -28.54 -20.07 -1.62
N LEU A 259 -29.17 -20.87 -0.75
CA LEU A 259 -30.57 -21.20 -0.90
C LEU A 259 -31.42 -19.93 -0.70
N VAL A 260 -32.23 -19.61 -1.71
CA VAL A 260 -33.16 -18.47 -1.70
C VAL A 260 -34.46 -18.91 -1.03
N GLY A 261 -34.98 -20.06 -1.44
CA GLY A 261 -36.18 -20.65 -0.85
C GLY A 261 -36.80 -21.75 -1.71
N HIS A 262 -37.99 -22.18 -1.28
CA HIS A 262 -38.82 -23.14 -2.01
C HIS A 262 -40.18 -22.50 -2.30
N ALA A 263 -40.71 -22.75 -3.49
CA ALA A 263 -42.07 -22.38 -3.89
C ALA A 263 -42.83 -23.65 -4.27
N ILE A 264 -44.04 -23.82 -3.74
CA ILE A 264 -44.75 -25.10 -3.76
C ILE A 264 -46.19 -24.84 -4.16
N GLN A 265 -46.64 -25.54 -5.21
CA GLN A 265 -48.03 -25.47 -5.66
C GLN A 265 -48.74 -26.83 -5.46
N PRO A 266 -49.46 -27.04 -4.34
CA PRO A 266 -50.09 -28.32 -4.01
C PRO A 266 -51.23 -28.75 -4.91
N GLY A 267 -51.96 -27.81 -5.53
CA GLY A 267 -53.18 -28.14 -6.26
C GLY A 267 -52.91 -28.91 -7.55
N ARG A 268 -53.46 -30.12 -7.70
CA ARG A 268 -53.28 -30.99 -8.88
C ARG A 268 -54.04 -30.53 -10.14
N ASN A 269 -55.14 -29.80 -9.96
CA ASN A 269 -56.00 -29.27 -11.04
C ASN A 269 -55.98 -27.72 -11.08
N GLY A 270 -54.94 -27.10 -10.53
CA GLY A 270 -54.81 -25.64 -10.44
C GLY A 270 -54.28 -24.99 -11.71
N ALA A 271 -54.32 -23.66 -11.75
CA ALA A 271 -53.49 -22.89 -12.67
C ALA A 271 -52.05 -22.80 -12.11
N PRO A 272 -51.05 -22.52 -12.96
CA PRO A 272 -49.71 -22.18 -12.49
C PRO A 272 -49.77 -20.96 -11.57
N GLU A 273 -48.98 -20.99 -10.49
CA GLU A 273 -48.87 -19.86 -9.54
C GLU A 273 -47.49 -19.21 -9.63
N VAL A 274 -47.44 -17.89 -9.44
CA VAL A 274 -46.19 -17.12 -9.42
C VAL A 274 -45.84 -16.78 -7.97
N PHE A 275 -44.63 -17.14 -7.56
CA PHE A 275 -44.09 -16.87 -6.24
C PHE A 275 -42.98 -15.84 -6.32
N HIS A 276 -43.02 -14.85 -5.43
CA HIS A 276 -41.99 -13.82 -5.30
C HIS A 276 -41.04 -14.21 -4.17
N LEU A 277 -39.85 -14.69 -4.52
CA LEU A 277 -38.84 -15.08 -3.54
C LEU A 277 -37.82 -13.96 -3.38
N LYS A 278 -37.56 -13.57 -2.13
CA LYS A 278 -36.59 -12.52 -1.78
C LYS A 278 -35.59 -13.06 -0.76
N ARG A 279 -34.30 -12.81 -1.00
CA ARG A 279 -33.21 -13.17 -0.10
C ARG A 279 -32.23 -12.03 0.05
N THR A 280 -31.83 -11.81 1.29
CA THR A 280 -30.75 -10.89 1.65
C THR A 280 -29.54 -11.70 2.04
N PHE A 281 -28.36 -11.34 1.53
CA PHE A 281 -27.10 -11.97 1.89
C PHE A 281 -26.03 -10.90 2.11
N SER A 282 -25.17 -11.13 3.09
CA SER A 282 -24.05 -10.25 3.41
C SER A 282 -22.77 -10.87 2.90
N HIS A 283 -21.94 -10.09 2.24
CA HIS A 283 -20.67 -10.53 1.67
C HIS A 283 -19.56 -9.51 1.93
N LYS A 284 -18.32 -9.98 1.98
CA LYS A 284 -17.16 -9.19 2.43
C LYS A 284 -16.33 -8.72 1.23
N LYS A 285 -16.44 -7.44 0.86
CA LYS A 285 -15.57 -6.84 -0.15
C LYS A 285 -14.35 -6.21 0.51
N ALA A 286 -13.18 -6.56 0.01
CA ALA A 286 -11.93 -6.01 0.48
C ALA A 286 -11.09 -5.56 -0.71
N LYS A 287 -10.39 -4.45 -0.57
CA LYS A 287 -9.40 -3.99 -1.53
C LYS A 287 -8.23 -3.40 -0.78
N SER A 288 -7.02 -3.75 -1.19
CA SER A 288 -5.79 -3.31 -0.56
C SER A 288 -4.73 -3.11 -1.63
N TRP A 289 -4.16 -1.92 -1.64
CA TRP A 289 -3.00 -1.58 -2.45
C TRP A 289 -1.79 -1.47 -1.53
N THR A 290 -0.79 -2.31 -1.76
CA THR A 290 0.54 -2.11 -1.15
C THR A 290 1.42 -1.36 -2.12
N HIS A 291 2.30 -0.49 -1.62
CA HIS A 291 3.27 0.25 -2.42
C HIS A 291 4.67 -0.01 -1.86
N ALA A 292 5.60 -0.40 -2.73
CA ALA A 292 6.97 -0.73 -2.32
C ALA A 292 7.80 0.52 -1.98
N ASN A 293 7.65 1.60 -2.75
CA ASN A 293 8.63 2.69 -2.79
C ASN A 293 8.04 4.07 -2.53
N THR A 294 6.74 4.17 -2.24
CA THR A 294 6.04 5.46 -2.27
C THR A 294 5.17 5.60 -1.03
N GLN A 295 5.63 6.40 -0.07
CA GLN A 295 4.77 6.92 0.97
C GLN A 295 3.90 8.02 0.36
N LEU A 296 2.84 7.61 -0.36
CA LEU A 296 1.90 8.50 -1.04
C LEU A 296 1.23 9.50 -0.07
N ALA A 297 1.17 9.15 1.22
CA ALA A 297 0.77 10.04 2.30
C ALA A 297 1.63 11.32 2.37
N HIS A 298 2.91 11.25 2.00
CA HIS A 298 3.83 12.39 1.99
C HIS A 298 3.44 13.47 0.97
N VAL A 299 2.79 13.08 -0.12
CA VAL A 299 2.33 14.00 -1.18
C VAL A 299 1.01 14.69 -0.76
N GLY A 300 0.42 14.34 0.38
CA GLY A 300 -0.71 15.04 1.00
C GLY A 300 -2.04 14.98 0.23
N ILE A 301 -2.08 14.31 -0.91
CA ILE A 301 -3.25 14.18 -1.78
C ILE A 301 -3.46 12.71 -2.10
N GLY A 302 -4.71 12.26 -1.96
CA GLY A 302 -5.12 10.91 -2.33
C GLY A 302 -4.71 10.60 -3.76
N LEU A 303 -3.98 9.50 -3.93
CA LEU A 303 -3.52 9.04 -5.24
C LEU A 303 -4.71 8.53 -6.04
N GLU A 304 -5.01 9.16 -7.17
CA GLU A 304 -5.96 8.61 -8.14
C GLU A 304 -5.26 7.55 -8.98
N VAL A 305 -5.94 6.46 -9.32
CA VAL A 305 -5.45 5.41 -10.21
C VAL A 305 -6.48 5.12 -11.27
N GLU A 306 -6.02 4.91 -12.50
CA GLU A 306 -6.80 4.29 -13.56
C GLU A 306 -6.22 2.93 -13.89
N TYR A 307 -7.03 1.88 -13.77
CA TYR A 307 -6.58 0.50 -13.96
C TYR A 307 -7.72 -0.39 -14.45
N GLN A 308 -7.36 -1.56 -14.98
CA GLN A 308 -8.32 -2.60 -15.33
C GLN A 308 -8.74 -3.36 -14.07
N ALA A 309 -9.89 -2.99 -13.51
CA ALA A 309 -10.54 -3.69 -12.40
C ALA A 309 -10.96 -5.10 -12.83
N SER A 310 -10.90 -6.02 -11.87
CA SER A 310 -11.22 -7.43 -12.10
C SER A 310 -12.57 -7.74 -11.49
N VAL A 311 -13.50 -8.21 -12.32
CA VAL A 311 -14.81 -8.71 -11.87
C VAL A 311 -14.89 -10.20 -12.21
N PRO A 312 -15.22 -11.09 -11.27
CA PRO A 312 -15.38 -12.49 -11.58
C PRO A 312 -16.71 -12.70 -12.32
N THR A 313 -16.67 -13.42 -13.43
CA THR A 313 -17.82 -13.73 -14.29
C THR A 313 -17.86 -15.25 -14.56
N SER A 314 -19.03 -15.79 -14.94
CA SER A 314 -19.19 -17.22 -15.29
C SER A 314 -19.77 -17.45 -16.68
N LYS A 315 -19.30 -18.53 -17.32
CA LYS A 315 -20.03 -19.27 -18.34
C LYS A 315 -20.57 -20.56 -17.74
N TRP A 316 -21.86 -20.79 -17.94
CA TRP A 316 -22.54 -21.98 -17.47
C TRP A 316 -22.64 -22.99 -18.60
N THR A 317 -22.13 -24.19 -18.35
CA THR A 317 -22.31 -25.31 -19.27
C THR A 317 -23.68 -25.95 -19.05
N THR A 318 -24.24 -26.56 -20.10
CA THR A 318 -25.49 -27.35 -20.02
C THR A 318 -25.43 -28.53 -19.05
N LYS A 319 -24.24 -28.86 -18.53
CA LYS A 319 -24.00 -29.91 -17.52
C LYS A 319 -23.91 -29.36 -16.09
N GLY A 320 -24.31 -28.11 -15.86
CA GLY A 320 -24.27 -27.48 -14.53
C GLY A 320 -22.86 -27.14 -14.03
N LYS A 321 -21.81 -27.32 -14.85
CA LYS A 321 -20.47 -26.86 -14.49
C LYS A 321 -20.34 -25.36 -14.78
N ILE A 322 -19.82 -24.64 -13.80
CA ILE A 322 -19.47 -23.22 -13.89
C ILE A 322 -18.01 -23.11 -14.31
N ASP A 323 -17.76 -22.54 -15.49
CA ASP A 323 -16.43 -22.08 -15.87
C ASP A 323 -16.34 -20.59 -15.55
N ALA A 324 -15.59 -20.26 -14.50
CA ALA A 324 -15.44 -18.90 -14.02
C ALA A 324 -14.20 -18.26 -14.66
N PHE A 325 -14.28 -16.97 -14.97
CA PHE A 325 -13.20 -16.20 -15.58
C PHE A 325 -13.26 -14.74 -15.14
N TRP A 326 -12.11 -14.09 -15.10
CA TRP A 326 -11.99 -12.67 -14.77
C TRP A 326 -12.31 -11.83 -16.01
N GLU A 327 -13.24 -10.90 -15.86
CA GLU A 327 -13.46 -9.81 -16.81
C GLU A 327 -12.76 -8.54 -16.33
N GLY A 328 -12.21 -7.80 -17.29
CA GLY A 328 -11.51 -6.56 -17.03
C GLY A 328 -12.32 -5.36 -17.48
N SER A 329 -12.66 -4.45 -16.56
CA SER A 329 -13.25 -3.15 -16.88
C SER A 329 -12.33 -2.02 -16.46
N TRP A 330 -12.18 -1.01 -17.30
CA TRP A 330 -11.40 0.18 -16.94
C TRP A 330 -12.16 0.97 -15.88
N THR A 331 -11.50 1.23 -14.76
CA THR A 331 -12.03 2.06 -13.68
C THR A 331 -11.03 3.14 -13.30
N LYS A 332 -11.55 4.24 -12.76
CA LYS A 332 -10.77 5.30 -12.14
C LYS A 332 -11.25 5.48 -10.70
N GLU A 333 -10.36 5.31 -9.74
CA GLU A 333 -10.68 5.44 -8.32
C GLU A 333 -9.52 6.04 -7.52
N ARG A 334 -9.74 6.32 -6.23
CA ARG A 334 -8.65 6.62 -5.31
C ARG A 334 -8.04 5.33 -4.81
N VAL A 335 -6.72 5.31 -4.72
CA VAL A 335 -5.95 4.22 -4.13
C VAL A 335 -6.20 4.24 -2.62
N GLU A 336 -7.22 3.50 -2.21
CA GLU A 336 -7.64 3.37 -0.82
C GLU A 336 -7.69 1.88 -0.47
N SER A 337 -7.32 1.57 0.77
CA SER A 337 -7.56 0.24 1.32
C SER A 337 -8.87 0.25 2.07
N PHE A 338 -9.75 -0.68 1.77
CA PHE A 338 -11.01 -0.85 2.48
C PHE A 338 -11.27 -2.32 2.76
N ASP A 339 -11.98 -2.54 3.86
CA ASP A 339 -12.58 -3.82 4.22
C ASP A 339 -14.01 -3.51 4.67
N LYS A 340 -15.00 -3.93 3.88
CA LYS A 340 -16.41 -3.63 4.13
C LYS A 340 -17.30 -4.85 3.89
N THR A 341 -18.30 -4.99 4.74
CA THR A 341 -19.40 -5.93 4.53
C THR A 341 -20.51 -5.21 3.79
N GLU A 342 -20.88 -5.71 2.60
CA GLU A 342 -22.05 -5.24 1.86
C GLU A 342 -23.19 -6.23 2.02
N THR A 343 -24.39 -5.69 2.19
CA THR A 343 -25.61 -6.47 2.19
C THR A 343 -26.28 -6.30 0.83
N SER A 344 -26.43 -7.39 0.10
CA SER A 344 -27.13 -7.42 -1.18
C SER A 344 -28.49 -8.06 -1.02
N GLU A 345 -29.46 -7.51 -1.74
CA GLU A 345 -30.81 -8.02 -1.81
C GLU A 345 -31.04 -8.56 -3.22
N MET A 346 -31.64 -9.75 -3.27
CA MET A 346 -31.97 -10.43 -4.50
C MET A 346 -33.41 -10.90 -4.45
N TRP A 347 -34.08 -10.80 -5.58
CA TRP A 347 -35.44 -11.28 -5.75
C TRP A 347 -35.62 -11.95 -7.10
N ILE A 348 -36.51 -12.92 -7.17
CA ILE A 348 -36.88 -13.65 -8.38
C ILE A 348 -38.34 -14.07 -8.30
N ASP A 349 -38.99 -13.99 -9.46
CA ASP A 349 -40.34 -14.49 -9.67
C ASP A 349 -40.25 -15.89 -10.27
N VAL A 350 -40.88 -16.86 -9.61
CA VAL A 350 -40.88 -18.26 -10.07
C VAL A 350 -42.30 -18.71 -10.30
N THR A 351 -42.59 -19.12 -11.53
CA THR A 351 -43.85 -19.76 -11.88
C THR A 351 -43.74 -21.26 -11.58
N VAL A 352 -44.64 -21.79 -10.75
CA VAL A 352 -44.69 -23.20 -10.34
C VAL A 352 -45.97 -23.82 -10.88
N GLN A 353 -45.81 -24.94 -11.59
CA GLN A 353 -46.96 -25.69 -12.12
C GLN A 353 -47.67 -26.44 -10.99
N PRO A 354 -48.97 -26.79 -11.19
CA PRO A 354 -49.68 -27.77 -10.38
C PRO A 354 -48.82 -28.97 -9.99
N HIS A 355 -48.81 -29.31 -8.70
CA HIS A 355 -48.15 -30.53 -8.19
C HIS A 355 -46.62 -30.56 -8.41
N GLN A 356 -45.99 -29.38 -8.43
CA GLN A 356 -44.54 -29.22 -8.50
C GLN A 356 -43.98 -28.42 -7.32
N ILE A 357 -42.70 -28.64 -7.05
CA ILE A 357 -41.88 -27.84 -6.15
C ILE A 357 -40.77 -27.20 -6.95
N ALA A 358 -40.64 -25.89 -6.85
CA ALA A 358 -39.48 -25.16 -7.31
C ALA A 358 -38.52 -24.91 -6.15
N THR A 359 -37.29 -25.39 -6.27
CA THR A 359 -36.18 -25.05 -5.38
C THR A 359 -35.32 -24.00 -6.06
N VAL A 360 -35.09 -22.88 -5.37
CA VAL A 360 -34.36 -21.74 -5.94
C VAL A 360 -33.08 -21.49 -5.18
N THR A 361 -31.97 -21.55 -5.90
CA THR A 361 -30.62 -21.30 -5.38
C THR A 361 -30.00 -20.13 -6.13
N ALA A 362 -29.45 -19.17 -5.40
CA ALA A 362 -28.64 -18.11 -5.95
C ALA A 362 -27.17 -18.54 -5.91
N ASN A 363 -26.50 -18.54 -7.05
CA ASN A 363 -25.09 -18.85 -7.17
C ASN A 363 -24.30 -17.59 -7.49
N PHE A 364 -23.15 -17.47 -6.85
CA PHE A 364 -22.21 -16.36 -6.99
C PHE A 364 -20.82 -16.91 -7.14
N ILE A 365 -19.97 -16.19 -7.85
CA ILE A 365 -18.54 -16.45 -7.81
C ILE A 365 -17.91 -15.42 -6.90
N THR A 366 -17.24 -15.90 -5.86
CA THR A 366 -16.31 -15.10 -5.07
C THR A 366 -14.96 -15.16 -5.75
N GLY A 367 -14.43 -13.99 -6.08
CA GLY A 367 -13.08 -13.82 -6.61
C GLY A 367 -12.16 -13.26 -5.54
N GLU A 368 -11.13 -14.00 -5.17
CA GLU A 368 -10.01 -13.57 -4.34
C GLU A 368 -8.78 -13.42 -5.23
N LEU A 369 -8.33 -12.18 -5.38
CA LEU A 369 -7.29 -11.82 -6.32
C LEU A 369 -6.10 -11.22 -5.58
N GLU A 370 -4.91 -11.75 -5.85
CA GLU A 370 -3.64 -11.15 -5.44
C GLU A 370 -2.73 -11.03 -6.65
N ARG A 371 -2.47 -9.80 -7.09
CA ARG A 371 -1.61 -9.52 -8.25
C ARG A 371 -0.53 -8.52 -7.88
N LYS A 372 0.69 -8.78 -8.34
CA LYS A 372 1.73 -7.75 -8.32
C LYS A 372 1.42 -6.72 -9.41
N TRP A 373 1.81 -5.48 -9.19
CA TRP A 373 1.65 -4.43 -10.18
C TRP A 373 2.88 -3.53 -10.26
N THR A 374 3.08 -2.93 -11.42
CA THR A 374 4.05 -1.86 -11.69
C THR A 374 3.33 -0.70 -12.34
N GLY A 375 3.82 0.52 -12.15
CA GLY A 375 3.23 1.71 -12.76
C GLY A 375 4.08 2.95 -12.57
N LYS A 376 3.56 4.09 -13.01
CA LYS A 376 4.17 5.41 -12.82
C LYS A 376 3.26 6.28 -11.98
N VAL A 377 3.82 6.93 -10.97
CA VAL A 377 3.12 8.01 -10.28
C VAL A 377 3.60 9.32 -10.88
N THR A 378 2.65 10.18 -11.23
CA THR A 378 2.88 11.57 -11.61
C THR A 378 2.24 12.48 -10.57
N VAL A 379 3.03 13.39 -10.01
CA VAL A 379 2.61 14.41 -9.05
C VAL A 379 2.71 15.76 -9.73
N ASP A 380 1.59 16.47 -9.84
CA ASP A 380 1.57 17.85 -10.33
C ASP A 380 1.56 18.79 -9.12
N TYR A 381 2.42 19.80 -9.13
CA TYR A 381 2.56 20.78 -8.05
C TYR A 381 1.87 22.11 -8.36
N GLU A 382 1.57 22.90 -7.33
CA GLU A 382 0.93 24.22 -7.47
C GLU A 382 1.75 25.22 -8.30
N ASN A 383 3.08 25.04 -8.36
CA ASN A 383 3.97 25.86 -9.20
C ASN A 383 3.98 25.43 -10.69
N GLY A 384 3.13 24.48 -11.09
CA GLY A 384 3.01 23.99 -12.46
C GLY A 384 4.05 22.94 -12.87
N LYS A 385 4.95 22.55 -11.96
CA LYS A 385 5.95 21.51 -12.21
C LYS A 385 5.38 20.12 -11.93
N THR A 386 6.04 19.10 -12.48
CA THR A 386 5.63 17.71 -12.34
C THR A 386 6.80 16.83 -11.90
N LEU A 387 6.50 15.84 -11.06
CA LEU A 387 7.43 14.78 -10.67
C LEU A 387 6.83 13.44 -11.09
N THR A 388 7.53 12.69 -11.94
CA THR A 388 7.14 11.34 -12.33
C THR A 388 8.19 10.33 -11.89
N TYR A 389 7.76 9.25 -11.26
CA TYR A 389 8.63 8.14 -10.86
C TYR A 389 7.94 6.79 -11.03
N LEU A 390 8.75 5.74 -11.16
CA LEU A 390 8.28 4.36 -11.21
C LEU A 390 7.96 3.84 -9.81
N THR A 391 6.93 3.00 -9.72
CA THR A 391 6.54 2.35 -8.48
C THR A 391 6.00 0.95 -8.76
N SER A 392 5.89 0.15 -7.72
CA SER A 392 5.37 -1.21 -7.78
C SER A 392 4.74 -1.60 -6.46
N GLY A 393 3.99 -2.70 -6.47
CA GLY A 393 3.31 -3.18 -5.28
C GLY A 393 2.48 -4.42 -5.53
N THR A 394 1.53 -4.67 -4.63
CA THR A 394 0.56 -5.76 -4.71
C THR A 394 -0.84 -5.19 -4.56
N LEU A 395 -1.76 -5.63 -5.41
CA LEU A 395 -3.19 -5.42 -5.30
C LEU A 395 -3.80 -6.71 -4.75
N LYS A 396 -4.48 -6.61 -3.61
CA LYS A 396 -5.35 -7.66 -3.08
C LYS A 396 -6.80 -7.21 -3.19
N GLU A 397 -7.65 -8.03 -3.75
CA GLU A 397 -9.05 -7.71 -3.99
C GLU A 397 -9.94 -8.93 -3.71
N THR A 398 -11.03 -8.73 -2.99
CA THR A 398 -12.12 -9.69 -2.82
C THR A 398 -13.37 -9.06 -3.43
N THR A 399 -13.90 -9.73 -4.45
CA THR A 399 -15.00 -9.26 -5.30
C THR A 399 -15.95 -10.41 -5.58
N TYR A 400 -17.16 -10.08 -6.03
CA TYR A 400 -18.26 -11.03 -6.23
C TYR A 400 -18.87 -10.81 -7.61
N SER A 401 -19.28 -11.89 -8.25
CA SER A 401 -20.09 -11.81 -9.47
C SER A 401 -21.49 -11.31 -9.12
N GLU A 402 -22.23 -10.88 -10.15
CA GLU A 402 -23.68 -10.81 -10.02
C GLU A 402 -24.25 -12.20 -9.68
N GLY A 403 -25.25 -12.23 -8.81
CA GLY A 403 -25.94 -13.45 -8.45
C GLY A 403 -26.79 -13.97 -9.59
N ARG A 404 -26.75 -15.29 -9.81
CA ARG A 404 -27.63 -15.95 -10.78
C ARG A 404 -28.49 -16.99 -10.10
N PHE A 405 -29.75 -17.04 -10.48
CA PHE A 405 -30.69 -18.02 -9.94
C PHE A 405 -30.68 -19.29 -10.77
N ILE A 406 -30.66 -20.43 -10.07
CA ILE A 406 -31.02 -21.73 -10.62
C ILE A 406 -32.34 -22.10 -9.97
N THR A 407 -33.31 -22.46 -10.81
CA THR A 407 -34.59 -23.01 -10.38
C THR A 407 -34.67 -24.46 -10.80
N GLU A 408 -34.73 -25.35 -9.82
CA GLU A 408 -34.93 -26.77 -10.05
C GLU A 408 -36.38 -27.12 -9.75
N TYR A 409 -37.07 -27.65 -10.77
CA TYR A 409 -38.43 -28.15 -10.64
C TYR A 409 -38.41 -29.64 -10.36
N THR A 410 -39.11 -30.04 -9.31
CA THR A 410 -39.28 -31.44 -8.94
C THR A 410 -40.76 -31.77 -8.87
N GLU A 411 -41.12 -32.93 -9.41
CA GLU A 411 -42.46 -33.48 -9.24
C GLU A 411 -42.72 -33.75 -7.76
N TRP A 412 -43.96 -33.56 -7.33
CA TRP A 412 -44.39 -33.65 -5.93
C TRP A 412 -43.79 -34.81 -5.13
N LYS A 413 -43.83 -36.01 -5.71
CA LYS A 413 -43.39 -37.25 -5.05
C LYS A 413 -41.88 -37.27 -4.81
N ASP A 414 -41.11 -36.75 -5.76
CA ASP A 414 -39.65 -36.68 -5.68
C ASP A 414 -39.20 -35.49 -4.83
N GLY A 415 -39.97 -34.40 -4.86
CA GLY A 415 -39.75 -33.20 -4.06
C GLY A 415 -39.90 -33.45 -2.55
N ILE A 416 -40.85 -34.28 -2.11
CA ILE A 416 -40.95 -34.69 -0.69
C ILE A 416 -39.65 -35.37 -0.23
N VAL A 417 -39.11 -36.28 -1.04
CA VAL A 417 -37.86 -37.00 -0.73
C VAL A 417 -36.67 -36.04 -0.73
N ALA A 418 -36.62 -35.09 -1.67
CA ALA A 418 -35.57 -34.07 -1.73
C ALA A 418 -35.60 -33.13 -0.52
N LEU A 419 -36.79 -32.65 -0.11
CA LEU A 419 -36.96 -31.82 1.08
C LEU A 419 -36.58 -32.55 2.37
N GLN A 420 -36.94 -33.83 2.49
CA GLN A 420 -36.54 -34.67 3.63
C GLN A 420 -35.01 -34.83 3.72
N LYS A 421 -34.34 -35.07 2.59
CA LYS A 421 -32.87 -35.16 2.53
C LYS A 421 -32.20 -33.81 2.85
N GLY A 422 -32.73 -32.71 2.31
CA GLY A 422 -32.25 -31.35 2.58
C GLY A 422 -32.37 -30.98 4.07
N GLN A 423 -33.50 -31.30 4.70
CA GLN A 423 -33.70 -31.07 6.13
C GLN A 423 -32.70 -31.83 6.99
N ALA A 424 -32.43 -33.09 6.66
CA ALA A 424 -31.45 -33.90 7.38
C ALA A 424 -30.03 -33.29 7.27
N ALA A 425 -29.64 -32.82 6.08
CA ALA A 425 -28.34 -32.19 5.86
C ALA A 425 -28.16 -30.88 6.66
N LEU A 426 -29.20 -30.03 6.68
CA LEU A 426 -29.21 -28.76 7.42
C LEU A 426 -29.15 -28.97 8.94
N ASN A 427 -29.93 -29.92 9.48
CA ASN A 427 -29.88 -30.30 10.89
C ASN A 427 -28.48 -30.75 11.34
N THR A 428 -27.73 -31.41 10.44
CA THR A 428 -26.37 -31.88 10.72
C THR A 428 -25.35 -30.73 10.77
N LYS A 429 -25.61 -29.64 10.04
CA LYS A 429 -24.77 -28.44 9.99
C LYS A 429 -25.15 -27.37 11.04
N GLY A 430 -26.22 -27.60 11.82
CA GLY A 430 -26.74 -26.61 12.75
C GLY A 430 -27.38 -25.39 12.06
N GLU A 431 -27.71 -25.52 10.78
CA GLU A 431 -28.35 -24.47 9.98
C GLU A 431 -29.88 -24.68 10.00
N VAL A 432 -30.64 -23.62 10.23
CA VAL A 432 -32.12 -23.65 10.19
C VAL A 432 -32.56 -23.01 8.88
N LEU A 433 -33.47 -23.67 8.14
CA LEU A 433 -34.24 -23.03 7.07
C LEU A 433 -35.05 -21.89 7.70
N ASN A 434 -34.58 -20.66 7.57
CA ASN A 434 -35.26 -19.50 8.12
C ASN A 434 -36.70 -19.41 7.57
N GLY A 435 -37.68 -19.67 8.43
CA GLY A 435 -39.08 -19.32 8.22
C GLY A 435 -39.98 -20.37 7.58
N ILE A 436 -39.49 -21.55 7.20
CA ILE A 436 -40.33 -22.65 6.69
C ILE A 436 -40.17 -23.84 7.63
N ASP A 437 -41.24 -24.22 8.32
CA ASP A 437 -41.32 -25.49 9.03
C ASP A 437 -41.44 -26.61 7.99
N THR A 438 -40.28 -27.08 7.53
CA THR A 438 -40.14 -28.13 6.51
C THR A 438 -40.84 -29.41 6.92
N ALA A 439 -40.93 -29.70 8.23
CA ALA A 439 -41.66 -30.86 8.74
C ALA A 439 -43.17 -30.68 8.57
N LYS A 440 -43.70 -29.49 8.89
CA LYS A 440 -45.09 -29.13 8.61
C LYS A 440 -45.38 -29.16 7.11
N LEU A 441 -44.45 -28.68 6.29
CA LEU A 441 -44.57 -28.68 4.84
C LEU A 441 -44.63 -30.10 4.26
N ILE A 442 -43.70 -30.98 4.65
CA ILE A 442 -43.69 -32.39 4.28
C ILE A 442 -45.01 -33.06 4.70
N LYS A 443 -45.49 -32.79 5.91
CA LYS A 443 -46.75 -33.32 6.40
C LYS A 443 -47.94 -32.86 5.56
N THR A 444 -48.05 -31.56 5.29
CA THR A 444 -49.09 -31.01 4.40
C THR A 444 -49.02 -31.63 3.01
N MET A 445 -47.81 -31.87 2.49
CA MET A 445 -47.63 -32.51 1.19
C MET A 445 -48.04 -33.98 1.16
N GLN A 446 -47.85 -34.71 2.25
CA GLN A 446 -48.27 -36.11 2.41
C GLN A 446 -49.79 -36.23 2.59
N GLU A 447 -50.42 -35.20 3.18
CA GLU A 447 -51.86 -35.18 3.48
C GLU A 447 -52.72 -34.60 2.34
N THR A 448 -52.11 -33.97 1.33
CA THR A 448 -52.82 -33.40 0.16
C THR A 448 -52.79 -34.39 -1.02
N PRO A 449 -53.96 -34.93 -1.46
CA PRO A 449 -54.04 -36.02 -2.46
C PRO A 449 -53.84 -35.64 -3.93
#